data_AF-A0A941XAS6-F1
#
_entry.id   AF-A0A941XAS6-F1
#
_cell.length_a   1.000
_cell.length_b   1.000
_cell.length_c   1.000
_cell.angle_alpha   90.00
_cell.angle_beta   90.00
_cell.angle_gamma   90.00
#
_symmetry.space_group_name_H-M   'P 1'
#
loop_
_entity.id
_entity.type
_entity.pdbx_description
1 polymer ?
#
loop_
_entity_poly.entity_id
_entity_poly.type
_entity_poly.pdbx_seq_one_letter_code
_entity_poly.pdbx_strand_id
1 'polypeptide(L)'
;MKNLKCVMWSLRALIGRLRPSNKSMVIRVNEAGTLPSLIAPHLKFRIVELTLIGELNGTDLRYIREMSGCDANGKETGGCLSVLDLSGVNIVNGGNTYYGNYSASDNKIGDYTFYKCARLTRVIIPDNLLSIGEGAFGCCYNLSSVVIPDKVRDIGELAFYRCESLGVVSIGCDVNTIGVYAFRSCISLKEAIFVDGNKPLQVGDNLFYNCPLEKLYVGRNLKFENFSFGKIKTLMTVVFGKEVTCIGDHLFTGCLRLKDIYIEAPIPPAVADGFNPSILSEVILHVPSCSRVIYAERFPWSDFVSIQMF
;
A
#
# COMPACT_ATOMS: atom_id res chain seq x y z
N MET A 1 48.59 -9.70 9.33
CA MET A 1 47.61 -10.02 8.27
C MET A 1 47.18 -8.73 7.60
N LYS A 2 47.83 -8.42 6.48
CA LYS A 2 47.55 -7.28 5.60
C LYS A 2 46.44 -7.66 4.61
N ASN A 3 45.72 -6.65 4.14
CA ASN A 3 44.91 -6.61 2.91
C ASN A 3 43.52 -7.28 2.90
N LEU A 4 42.51 -6.54 3.39
CA LEU A 4 41.11 -6.64 2.92
C LEU A 4 40.64 -5.40 2.15
N LYS A 5 41.53 -4.46 1.81
CA LYS A 5 41.21 -3.25 1.03
C LYS A 5 41.41 -3.39 -0.49
N CYS A 6 41.64 -4.60 -1.03
CA CYS A 6 41.96 -4.78 -2.46
C CYS A 6 40.88 -5.50 -3.30
N VAL A 7 39.73 -5.89 -2.73
CA VAL A 7 38.67 -6.61 -3.49
C VAL A 7 37.51 -5.70 -3.94
N MET A 8 37.42 -4.46 -3.46
CA MET A 8 36.35 -3.53 -3.87
C MET A 8 36.63 -2.69 -5.12
N TRP A 9 37.84 -2.75 -5.69
CA TRP A 9 38.16 -2.02 -6.93
C TRP A 9 38.27 -2.90 -8.19
N SER A 10 38.34 -4.22 -8.05
CA SER A 10 38.50 -5.14 -9.19
C SER A 10 37.18 -5.70 -9.76
N LEU A 11 36.03 -5.52 -9.08
CA LEU A 11 34.72 -5.85 -9.64
C LEU A 11 34.10 -4.74 -10.52
N ARG A 12 34.64 -3.52 -10.48
CA ARG A 12 34.19 -2.41 -11.34
C ARG A 12 34.77 -2.45 -12.77
N ALA A 13 35.72 -3.34 -13.05
CA ALA A 13 36.36 -3.46 -14.36
C ALA A 13 35.90 -4.68 -15.19
N LEU A 14 35.01 -5.54 -14.66
CA LEU A 14 34.44 -6.69 -15.39
C LEU A 14 32.93 -6.55 -15.68
N ILE A 15 32.35 -5.35 -15.50
CA ILE A 15 30.97 -5.00 -15.90
C ILE A 15 31.00 -4.22 -17.23
N GLY A 16 31.90 -4.60 -18.12
CA GLY A 16 31.96 -4.12 -19.49
C GLY A 16 31.68 -5.28 -20.44
N ARG A 17 30.49 -5.26 -21.07
CA ARG A 17 30.00 -6.15 -22.16
C ARG A 17 28.97 -7.24 -21.81
N LEU A 18 28.05 -6.97 -20.90
CA LEU A 18 26.67 -7.38 -21.15
C LEU A 18 25.96 -6.13 -21.68
N ARG A 19 25.50 -6.14 -22.93
CA ARG A 19 24.54 -5.12 -23.38
C ARG A 19 23.39 -5.22 -22.37
N PRO A 20 23.06 -4.15 -21.60
CA PRO A 20 21.82 -4.16 -20.86
C PRO A 20 20.74 -4.53 -21.86
N SER A 21 19.96 -5.57 -21.61
CA SER A 21 18.70 -5.67 -22.34
C SER A 21 18.02 -4.33 -22.10
N ASN A 22 17.68 -3.58 -23.16
CA ASN A 22 17.05 -2.25 -23.06
C ASN A 22 15.73 -2.24 -22.25
N LYS A 23 15.34 -3.38 -21.68
CA LYS A 23 14.24 -3.58 -20.76
C LYS A 23 14.54 -3.10 -19.34
N SER A 24 15.77 -3.10 -18.82
CA SER A 24 16.04 -2.75 -17.42
C SER A 24 17.17 -1.71 -17.30
N MET A 25 16.94 -0.65 -16.51
CA MET A 25 17.89 0.46 -16.32
C MET A 25 17.93 0.95 -14.88
N VAL A 26 19.13 1.37 -14.44
CA VAL A 26 19.34 2.08 -13.17
C VAL A 26 19.92 3.45 -13.49
N ILE A 27 19.27 4.53 -13.04
CA ILE A 27 19.66 5.90 -13.35
C ILE A 27 19.79 6.71 -12.06
N ARG A 28 20.90 7.43 -11.94
CA ARG A 28 21.10 8.43 -10.90
C ARG A 28 20.75 9.80 -11.44
N VAL A 29 19.77 10.46 -10.83
CA VAL A 29 19.34 11.83 -11.13
C VAL A 29 19.98 12.76 -10.09
N ASN A 30 21.11 13.37 -10.44
CA ASN A 30 21.85 14.25 -9.53
C ASN A 30 21.20 15.63 -9.35
N GLU A 31 20.38 16.03 -10.33
CA GLU A 31 19.67 17.30 -10.34
C GLU A 31 18.23 17.05 -10.77
N ALA A 32 17.26 17.44 -9.94
CA ALA A 32 15.86 17.22 -10.22
C ALA A 32 15.42 17.89 -11.53
N GLY A 33 14.65 17.18 -12.34
CA GLY A 33 14.14 17.60 -13.64
C GLY A 33 15.00 17.17 -14.83
N THR A 34 16.11 16.47 -14.59
CA THR A 34 17.07 16.08 -15.63
C THR A 34 16.88 14.66 -16.15
N LEU A 35 15.95 13.84 -15.62
CA LEU A 35 15.69 12.50 -16.14
C LEU A 35 15.47 12.45 -17.67
N PRO A 36 14.75 13.41 -18.30
CA PRO A 36 14.57 13.40 -19.75
C PRO A 36 15.86 13.50 -20.56
N SER A 37 16.92 14.13 -20.04
CA SER A 37 18.22 14.24 -20.72
C SER A 37 19.13 13.04 -20.48
N LEU A 38 18.86 12.25 -19.43
CA LEU A 38 19.61 11.05 -19.08
C LEU A 38 19.18 9.81 -19.87
N ILE A 39 17.99 9.84 -20.49
CA ILE A 39 17.46 8.75 -21.30
C ILE A 39 17.46 9.16 -22.78
N ALA A 40 18.20 8.41 -23.62
CA ALA A 40 18.19 8.65 -25.06
C ALA A 40 16.76 8.50 -25.62
N PRO A 41 16.29 9.40 -26.53
CA PRO A 41 14.89 9.43 -26.97
C PRO A 41 14.35 8.09 -27.51
N HIS A 42 15.19 7.32 -28.20
CA HIS A 42 14.83 6.02 -28.76
C HIS A 42 14.68 4.89 -27.72
N LEU A 43 15.09 5.13 -26.46
CA LEU A 43 14.97 4.19 -25.35
C LEU A 43 13.75 4.46 -24.46
N LYS A 44 13.24 5.71 -24.44
CA LYS A 44 12.16 6.16 -23.54
C LYS A 44 11.01 5.15 -23.39
N PHE A 45 10.48 4.66 -24.50
CA PHE A 45 9.35 3.73 -24.53
C PHE A 45 9.73 2.25 -24.67
N ARG A 46 11.02 1.92 -24.49
CA ARG A 46 11.53 0.54 -24.57
C ARG A 46 11.96 -0.01 -23.21
N ILE A 47 12.13 0.87 -22.23
CA ILE A 47 12.46 0.52 -20.84
C ILE A 47 11.20 -0.06 -20.19
N VAL A 48 11.36 -1.22 -19.55
CA VAL A 48 10.32 -1.98 -18.86
C VAL A 48 10.49 -1.91 -17.35
N GLU A 49 11.73 -1.82 -16.88
CA GLU A 49 12.12 -1.73 -15.48
C GLU A 49 13.08 -0.55 -15.30
N LEU A 50 12.76 0.33 -14.35
CA LEU A 50 13.55 1.52 -14.07
C LEU A 50 13.75 1.67 -12.56
N THR A 51 15.00 1.66 -12.13
CA THR A 51 15.40 2.07 -10.78
C THR A 51 15.98 3.47 -10.83
N LEU A 52 15.45 4.37 -10.00
CA LEU A 52 15.90 5.74 -9.87
C LEU A 52 16.54 5.98 -8.51
N ILE A 53 17.59 6.81 -8.50
CA ILE A 53 18.29 7.23 -7.29
C ILE A 53 18.58 8.72 -7.39
N GLY A 54 18.37 9.48 -6.32
CA GLY A 54 18.62 10.92 -6.28
C GLY A 54 17.34 11.74 -6.21
N GLU A 55 17.31 12.91 -6.81
CA GLU A 55 16.20 13.86 -6.66
C GLU A 55 15.30 13.88 -7.89
N LEU A 56 13.98 13.81 -7.69
CA LEU A 56 12.99 13.93 -8.75
C LEU A 56 12.04 15.08 -8.47
N ASN A 57 11.68 15.84 -9.50
CA ASN A 57 10.61 16.85 -9.44
C ASN A 57 9.52 16.57 -10.47
N GLY A 58 8.61 17.53 -10.68
CA GLY A 58 7.45 17.33 -11.56
C GLY A 58 7.81 17.05 -13.02
N THR A 59 8.95 17.54 -13.51
CA THR A 59 9.44 17.23 -14.86
C THR A 59 9.81 15.75 -15.00
N ASP A 60 10.47 15.18 -13.99
CA ASP A 60 10.84 13.76 -14.03
C ASP A 60 9.61 12.86 -13.86
N LEU A 61 8.72 13.21 -12.92
CA LEU A 61 7.47 12.49 -12.70
C LEU A 61 6.61 12.48 -13.97
N ARG A 62 6.51 13.61 -14.68
CA ARG A 62 5.86 13.67 -16.01
C ARG A 62 6.48 12.67 -16.98
N TYR A 63 7.81 12.64 -17.06
CA TYR A 63 8.52 11.76 -17.98
C TYR A 63 8.28 10.28 -17.64
N ILE A 64 8.28 9.93 -16.34
CA ILE A 64 7.98 8.58 -15.85
C ILE A 64 6.54 8.18 -16.18
N ARG A 65 5.56 9.10 -16.02
CA ARG A 65 4.16 8.83 -16.43
C ARG A 65 4.09 8.43 -17.91
N GLU A 66 4.75 9.21 -18.77
CA GLU A 66 4.78 8.93 -20.20
C GLU A 66 5.45 7.59 -20.50
N MET A 67 6.50 7.22 -19.77
CA MET A 67 7.10 5.88 -19.85
C MET A 67 6.17 4.78 -19.35
N SER A 68 5.27 5.09 -18.41
CA SER A 68 4.30 4.18 -17.76
C SER A 68 2.96 4.06 -18.51
N GLY A 69 2.88 4.62 -19.72
CA GLY A 69 1.75 4.42 -20.64
C GLY A 69 0.73 5.55 -20.68
N CYS A 70 0.93 6.69 -20.00
CA CYS A 70 0.05 7.84 -20.14
C CYS A 70 0.76 9.18 -19.99
N ASP A 71 0.33 10.21 -20.72
CA ASP A 71 0.92 11.54 -20.65
C ASP A 71 0.36 12.39 -19.49
N ALA A 72 0.77 13.66 -19.47
CA ALA A 72 0.32 14.65 -18.49
C ALA A 72 -1.18 15.00 -18.60
N ASN A 73 -1.88 14.58 -19.66
CA ASN A 73 -3.32 14.77 -19.84
C ASN A 73 -4.11 13.47 -19.65
N GLY A 74 -3.43 12.37 -19.30
CA GLY A 74 -4.04 11.05 -19.15
C GLY A 74 -4.37 10.38 -20.48
N LYS A 75 -3.78 10.83 -21.59
CA LYS A 75 -3.85 10.15 -22.89
C LYS A 75 -2.79 9.06 -22.95
N GLU A 76 -3.14 7.93 -23.56
CA GLU A 76 -2.23 6.80 -23.71
C GLU A 76 -0.96 7.17 -24.50
N THR A 77 0.17 6.60 -24.08
CA THR A 77 1.47 6.71 -24.76
C THR A 77 1.97 5.31 -25.17
N GLY A 78 3.03 5.25 -25.97
CA GLY A 78 3.72 4.00 -26.29
C GLY A 78 4.58 3.43 -25.13
N GLY A 79 4.49 4.01 -23.94
CA GLY A 79 5.30 3.62 -22.78
C GLY A 79 5.13 2.15 -22.39
N CYS A 80 6.24 1.51 -22.02
CA CYS A 80 6.29 0.09 -21.64
C CYS A 80 6.78 -0.14 -20.20
N LEU A 81 6.99 0.93 -19.42
CA LEU A 81 7.50 0.84 -18.06
C LEU A 81 6.47 0.14 -17.17
N SER A 82 6.85 -1.02 -16.62
CA SER A 82 5.99 -1.84 -15.77
C SER A 82 6.53 -2.04 -14.36
N VAL A 83 7.83 -1.86 -14.14
CA VAL A 83 8.45 -1.90 -12.81
C VAL A 83 9.18 -0.59 -12.56
N LEU A 84 8.74 0.14 -11.54
CA LEU A 84 9.35 1.39 -11.14
C LEU A 84 9.86 1.27 -9.70
N ASP A 85 11.17 1.46 -9.52
CA ASP A 85 11.79 1.45 -8.20
C ASP A 85 12.25 2.87 -7.84
N LEU A 86 11.58 3.47 -6.85
CA LEU A 86 11.87 4.80 -6.30
C LEU A 86 12.46 4.72 -4.89
N SER A 87 12.91 3.55 -4.42
CA SER A 87 13.42 3.38 -3.05
C SER A 87 14.56 4.35 -2.70
N GLY A 88 15.41 4.69 -3.69
CA GLY A 88 16.52 5.63 -3.56
C GLY A 88 16.21 7.09 -3.94
N VAL A 89 14.93 7.45 -4.10
CA VAL A 89 14.50 8.77 -4.59
C VAL A 89 14.06 9.69 -3.45
N ASN A 90 14.49 10.95 -3.52
CA ASN A 90 13.86 12.06 -2.82
C ASN A 90 13.01 12.86 -3.80
N ILE A 91 11.69 12.97 -3.56
CA ILE A 91 10.84 13.84 -4.37
C ILE A 91 10.96 15.26 -3.83
N VAL A 92 11.24 16.22 -4.71
CA VAL A 92 11.40 17.64 -4.36
C VAL A 92 10.44 18.51 -5.17
N ASN A 93 10.09 19.67 -4.63
CA ASN A 93 9.32 20.69 -5.32
C ASN A 93 10.04 21.19 -6.59
N GLY A 94 9.26 21.61 -7.59
CA GLY A 94 9.74 22.23 -8.82
C GLY A 94 9.44 21.43 -10.09
N GLY A 95 10.01 21.89 -11.20
CA GLY A 95 9.77 21.32 -12.52
C GLY A 95 8.38 21.67 -13.09
N ASN A 96 8.03 20.99 -14.18
CA ASN A 96 6.73 21.12 -14.83
C ASN A 96 5.64 20.39 -14.03
N THR A 97 4.37 20.73 -14.27
CA THR A 97 3.25 19.91 -13.77
C THR A 97 3.38 18.48 -14.29
N TYR A 98 3.04 17.45 -13.52
CA TYR A 98 3.11 16.05 -14.01
C TYR A 98 1.79 15.55 -14.57
N TYR A 99 0.66 16.10 -14.12
CA TYR A 99 -0.68 15.75 -14.59
C TYR A 99 -1.57 16.99 -14.49
N GLY A 100 -2.18 17.45 -15.59
CA GLY A 100 -2.98 18.68 -15.61
C GLY A 100 -2.25 19.87 -14.97
N ASN A 101 -2.82 20.37 -13.87
CA ASN A 101 -2.30 21.46 -13.06
C ASN A 101 -1.56 21.00 -11.77
N TYR A 102 -1.37 19.69 -11.57
CA TYR A 102 -0.70 19.14 -10.39
C TYR A 102 0.82 19.18 -10.51
N SER A 103 1.48 19.63 -9.45
CA SER A 103 2.94 19.83 -9.37
C SER A 103 3.57 19.01 -8.25
N ALA A 104 4.88 18.77 -8.35
CA ALA A 104 5.63 18.05 -7.32
C ALA A 104 5.76 18.88 -6.04
N SER A 105 5.86 18.18 -4.91
CA SER A 105 6.13 18.75 -3.61
C SER A 105 6.98 17.79 -2.78
N ASP A 106 7.70 18.32 -1.81
CA ASP A 106 8.75 17.58 -1.10
C ASP A 106 8.19 16.33 -0.40
N ASN A 107 8.82 15.18 -0.67
CA ASN A 107 8.51 13.88 -0.08
C ASN A 107 7.06 13.41 -0.29
N LYS A 108 6.41 13.79 -1.40
CA LYS A 108 5.04 13.36 -1.73
C LYS A 108 4.95 12.72 -3.11
N ILE A 109 4.22 11.62 -3.18
CA ILE A 109 3.60 11.21 -4.44
C ILE A 109 2.26 11.95 -4.45
N GLY A 110 2.25 13.12 -5.09
CA GLY A 110 1.12 14.03 -5.06
C GLY A 110 -0.10 13.52 -5.80
N ASP A 111 -1.18 14.29 -5.74
CA ASP A 111 -2.47 13.93 -6.32
C ASP A 111 -2.32 13.57 -7.79
N TYR A 112 -2.91 12.44 -8.19
CA TYR A 112 -2.92 11.94 -9.55
C TYR A 112 -1.54 11.67 -10.19
N THR A 113 -0.43 11.62 -9.43
CA THR A 113 0.95 11.46 -9.96
C THR A 113 1.11 10.29 -10.92
N PHE A 114 0.51 9.14 -10.67
CA PHE A 114 0.50 7.96 -11.53
C PHE A 114 -0.92 7.56 -11.96
N TYR A 115 -1.88 8.50 -11.93
CA TYR A 115 -3.24 8.24 -12.40
C TYR A 115 -3.25 7.76 -13.85
N LYS A 116 -3.94 6.63 -14.09
CA LYS A 116 -4.03 5.90 -15.36
C LYS A 116 -2.69 5.35 -15.91
N CYS A 117 -1.64 5.25 -15.10
CA CYS A 117 -0.41 4.56 -15.48
C CYS A 117 -0.60 3.03 -15.54
N ALA A 118 -1.47 2.56 -16.43
CA ALA A 118 -1.95 1.18 -16.48
C ALA A 118 -0.88 0.14 -16.83
N ARG A 119 0.33 0.54 -17.25
CA ARG A 119 1.43 -0.39 -17.53
C ARG A 119 2.18 -0.80 -16.26
N LEU A 120 2.08 -0.03 -15.18
CA LEU A 120 2.73 -0.33 -13.92
C LEU A 120 2.14 -1.61 -13.31
N THR A 121 3.01 -2.58 -13.09
CA THR A 121 2.72 -3.85 -12.40
C THR A 121 3.27 -3.85 -10.96
N ARG A 122 4.34 -3.08 -10.73
CA ARG A 122 5.01 -2.94 -9.44
C ARG A 122 5.62 -1.55 -9.32
N VAL A 123 5.42 -0.93 -8.15
CA VAL A 123 6.07 0.31 -7.76
C VAL A 123 6.69 0.12 -6.38
N ILE A 124 7.97 0.48 -6.21
CA ILE A 124 8.62 0.54 -4.90
C ILE A 124 8.61 2.00 -4.47
N ILE A 125 7.89 2.29 -3.40
CA ILE A 125 7.69 3.63 -2.86
C ILE A 125 8.93 4.08 -2.07
N PRO A 126 9.35 5.36 -2.12
CA PRO A 126 10.48 5.85 -1.34
C PRO A 126 10.27 5.71 0.18
N ASP A 127 11.28 5.28 0.92
CA ASP A 127 11.20 5.08 2.38
C ASP A 127 11.03 6.40 3.16
N ASN A 128 11.42 7.54 2.56
CA ASN A 128 11.26 8.88 3.12
C ASN A 128 9.93 9.54 2.75
N LEU A 129 9.04 8.86 2.03
CA LEU A 129 7.77 9.43 1.59
C LEU A 129 6.87 9.76 2.80
N LEU A 130 6.28 10.95 2.79
CA LEU A 130 5.41 11.43 3.86
C LEU A 130 3.92 11.30 3.51
N SER A 131 3.54 11.36 2.23
CA SER A 131 2.13 11.21 1.84
C SER A 131 1.94 10.71 0.42
N ILE A 132 0.82 10.02 0.21
CA ILE A 132 0.31 9.60 -1.10
C ILE A 132 -1.00 10.37 -1.34
N GLY A 133 -1.06 11.15 -2.40
CA GLY A 133 -2.16 12.06 -2.70
C GLY A 133 -3.42 11.38 -3.23
N GLU A 134 -4.45 12.20 -3.46
CA GLU A 134 -5.72 11.80 -4.04
C GLU A 134 -5.51 11.16 -5.42
N GLY A 135 -6.10 9.99 -5.66
CA GLY A 135 -6.02 9.34 -6.97
C GLY A 135 -4.61 9.01 -7.46
N ALA A 136 -3.58 9.08 -6.59
CA ALA A 136 -2.17 9.00 -6.97
C ALA A 136 -1.82 7.80 -7.86
N PHE A 137 -2.40 6.63 -7.60
CA PHE A 137 -2.29 5.40 -8.39
C PHE A 137 -3.66 4.94 -8.94
N GLY A 138 -4.65 5.83 -8.98
CA GLY A 138 -5.98 5.50 -9.48
C GLY A 138 -5.92 5.01 -10.94
N CYS A 139 -6.68 3.96 -11.23
CA CYS A 139 -6.73 3.28 -12.53
C CYS A 139 -5.38 2.68 -12.99
N CYS A 140 -4.46 2.37 -12.08
CA CYS A 140 -3.31 1.51 -12.38
C CYS A 140 -3.73 0.04 -12.44
N TYR A 141 -4.47 -0.34 -13.50
CA TYR A 141 -5.18 -1.63 -13.59
C TYR A 141 -4.30 -2.88 -13.36
N ASN A 142 -3.01 -2.81 -13.73
CA ASN A 142 -2.07 -3.93 -13.64
C ASN A 142 -1.23 -3.94 -12.35
N LEU A 143 -1.36 -2.94 -11.48
CA LEU A 143 -0.57 -2.85 -10.25
C LEU A 143 -0.96 -3.99 -9.31
N SER A 144 -0.03 -4.90 -9.04
CA SER A 144 -0.32 -6.20 -8.41
C SER A 144 -0.07 -6.25 -6.90
N SER A 145 0.86 -5.42 -6.42
CA SER A 145 1.21 -5.32 -5.00
C SER A 145 1.70 -3.92 -4.67
N VAL A 146 1.37 -3.46 -3.47
CA VAL A 146 1.86 -2.19 -2.91
C VAL A 146 2.18 -2.38 -1.44
N VAL A 147 3.40 -1.99 -1.08
CA VAL A 147 3.83 -1.84 0.31
C VAL A 147 3.93 -0.34 0.59
N ILE A 148 3.11 0.15 1.51
CA ILE A 148 3.17 1.54 1.97
C ILE A 148 4.21 1.62 3.09
N PRO A 149 5.29 2.40 2.93
CA PRO A 149 6.35 2.50 3.93
C PRO A 149 5.88 3.12 5.25
N ASP A 150 6.60 2.82 6.33
CA ASP A 150 6.24 3.26 7.67
C ASP A 150 6.18 4.77 7.84
N LYS A 151 6.99 5.56 7.12
CA LYS A 151 7.02 7.02 7.29
C LYS A 151 5.83 7.76 6.66
N VAL A 152 5.04 7.09 5.81
CA VAL A 152 3.86 7.69 5.20
C VAL A 152 2.85 8.01 6.30
N ARG A 153 2.34 9.24 6.31
CA ARG A 153 1.37 9.75 7.28
C ARG A 153 -0.05 9.74 6.73
N ASP A 154 -0.21 10.03 5.44
CA ASP A 154 -1.52 10.22 4.83
C ASP A 154 -1.60 9.51 3.47
N ILE A 155 -2.72 8.82 3.25
CA ILE A 155 -3.12 8.23 1.98
C ILE A 155 -4.42 8.91 1.54
N GLY A 156 -4.44 9.55 0.38
CA GLY A 156 -5.56 10.34 -0.10
C GLY A 156 -6.79 9.53 -0.54
N GLU A 157 -7.89 10.24 -0.77
CA GLU A 157 -9.09 9.68 -1.37
C GLU A 157 -8.78 9.04 -2.73
N LEU A 158 -9.39 7.88 -3.01
CA LEU A 158 -9.22 7.15 -4.28
C LEU A 158 -7.76 6.82 -4.66
N ALA A 159 -6.79 6.89 -3.74
CA ALA A 159 -5.36 6.78 -4.02
C ALA A 159 -4.99 5.55 -4.87
N PHE A 160 -5.66 4.40 -4.66
CA PHE A 160 -5.49 3.15 -5.41
C PHE A 160 -6.80 2.68 -6.06
N TYR A 161 -7.73 3.60 -6.34
CA TYR A 161 -9.01 3.29 -6.98
C TYR A 161 -8.83 2.48 -8.27
N ARG A 162 -9.54 1.35 -8.42
CA ARG A 162 -9.44 0.45 -9.60
C ARG A 162 -8.01 -0.01 -9.93
N CYS A 163 -7.17 -0.26 -8.93
CA CYS A 163 -6.01 -1.13 -9.09
C CYS A 163 -6.50 -2.59 -9.16
N GLU A 164 -7.07 -2.96 -10.31
CA GLU A 164 -7.85 -4.21 -10.46
C GLU A 164 -7.03 -5.48 -10.24
N SER A 165 -5.72 -5.44 -10.47
CA SER A 165 -4.79 -6.55 -10.22
C SER A 165 -4.20 -6.57 -8.80
N LEU A 166 -4.48 -5.58 -7.96
CA LEU A 166 -3.88 -5.45 -6.63
C LEU A 166 -4.38 -6.60 -5.75
N GLY A 167 -3.50 -7.56 -5.43
CA GLY A 167 -3.85 -8.76 -4.68
C GLY A 167 -3.71 -8.61 -3.17
N VAL A 168 -2.71 -7.83 -2.76
CA VAL A 168 -2.35 -7.60 -1.35
C VAL A 168 -1.93 -6.15 -1.16
N VAL A 169 -2.35 -5.58 -0.03
CA VAL A 169 -1.84 -4.28 0.43
C VAL A 169 -1.33 -4.37 1.87
N SER A 170 -0.15 -3.78 2.12
CA SER A 170 0.40 -3.58 3.46
C SER A 170 0.53 -2.10 3.76
N ILE A 171 -0.06 -1.67 4.88
CA ILE A 171 -0.11 -0.28 5.35
C ILE A 171 0.86 -0.12 6.53
N GLY A 172 1.87 0.72 6.36
CA GLY A 172 2.91 0.99 7.37
C GLY A 172 2.38 1.53 8.71
N CYS A 173 3.19 1.36 9.74
CA CYS A 173 2.78 1.54 11.13
C CYS A 173 2.50 3.00 11.56
N ASP A 174 3.05 4.00 10.85
CA ASP A 174 2.80 5.41 11.16
C ASP A 174 1.78 6.12 10.25
N VAL A 175 1.08 5.39 9.38
CA VAL A 175 -0.02 6.00 8.60
C VAL A 175 -1.10 6.46 9.57
N ASN A 176 -1.43 7.75 9.59
CA ASN A 176 -2.43 8.35 10.46
C ASN A 176 -3.82 8.32 9.82
N THR A 177 -3.88 8.59 8.51
CA THR A 177 -5.14 8.80 7.80
C THR A 177 -5.15 8.03 6.47
N ILE A 178 -6.25 7.37 6.17
CA ILE A 178 -6.55 6.82 4.84
C ILE A 178 -7.86 7.42 4.36
N GLY A 179 -7.85 8.01 3.17
CA GLY A 179 -9.00 8.67 2.58
C GLY A 179 -10.11 7.73 2.16
N VAL A 180 -11.28 8.33 1.88
CA VAL A 180 -12.48 7.64 1.41
C VAL A 180 -12.16 6.86 0.12
N TYR A 181 -12.69 5.65 -0.01
CA TYR A 181 -12.54 4.82 -1.22
C TYR A 181 -11.10 4.56 -1.68
N ALA A 182 -10.07 4.71 -0.83
CA ALA A 182 -8.68 4.64 -1.27
C ALA A 182 -8.34 3.33 -2.03
N PHE A 183 -8.96 2.20 -1.70
CA PHE A 183 -8.80 0.92 -2.41
C PHE A 183 -10.07 0.45 -3.12
N ARG A 184 -11.03 1.34 -3.40
CA ARG A 184 -12.30 0.98 -4.04
C ARG A 184 -12.07 0.26 -5.37
N SER A 185 -12.81 -0.83 -5.58
CA SER A 185 -12.79 -1.65 -6.80
C SER A 185 -11.41 -2.23 -7.13
N CYS A 186 -10.58 -2.52 -6.12
CA CYS A 186 -9.46 -3.45 -6.27
C CYS A 186 -10.00 -4.88 -6.30
N ILE A 187 -10.50 -5.30 -7.46
CA ILE A 187 -11.28 -6.54 -7.62
C ILE A 187 -10.47 -7.83 -7.43
N SER A 188 -9.14 -7.75 -7.30
CA SER A 188 -8.28 -8.88 -6.95
C SER A 188 -7.80 -8.84 -5.50
N LEU A 189 -8.17 -7.82 -4.71
CA LEU A 189 -7.63 -7.59 -3.38
C LEU A 189 -8.20 -8.59 -2.38
N LYS A 190 -7.38 -9.56 -1.98
CA LYS A 190 -7.73 -10.65 -1.07
C LYS A 190 -7.22 -10.46 0.34
N GLU A 191 -6.10 -9.76 0.51
CA GLU A 191 -5.49 -9.54 1.81
C GLU A 191 -5.12 -8.07 2.02
N ALA A 192 -5.44 -7.57 3.22
CA ALA A 192 -5.06 -6.24 3.67
C ALA A 192 -4.41 -6.36 5.05
N ILE A 193 -3.29 -5.66 5.23
CA ILE A 193 -2.48 -5.70 6.43
C ILE A 193 -2.32 -4.26 6.94
N PHE A 194 -2.96 -3.94 8.06
CA PHE A 194 -2.62 -2.76 8.83
C PHE A 194 -1.55 -3.15 9.85
N VAL A 195 -0.29 -2.79 9.58
CA VAL A 195 0.85 -3.19 10.42
C VAL A 195 0.67 -2.68 11.85
N ASP A 196 1.20 -3.43 12.81
CA ASP A 196 1.24 -3.08 14.23
C ASP A 196 1.69 -1.64 14.44
N GLY A 197 0.92 -0.89 15.22
CA GLY A 197 1.20 0.51 15.50
C GLY A 197 0.59 0.96 16.83
N ASN A 198 1.24 1.92 17.48
CA ASN A 198 0.82 2.44 18.79
C ASN A 198 -0.14 3.64 18.70
N LYS A 199 -0.50 4.05 17.49
CA LYS A 199 -1.44 5.16 17.23
C LYS A 199 -2.67 4.64 16.51
N PRO A 200 -3.87 5.15 16.86
CA PRO A 200 -5.07 4.82 16.11
C PRO A 200 -4.97 5.31 14.66
N LEU A 201 -5.45 4.51 13.71
CA LEU A 201 -5.55 4.86 12.30
C LEU A 201 -6.95 5.38 11.98
N GLN A 202 -7.06 6.59 11.41
CA GLN A 202 -8.30 7.11 10.84
C GLN A 202 -8.52 6.53 9.45
N VAL A 203 -9.65 5.85 9.26
CA VAL A 203 -10.02 5.16 8.02
C VAL A 203 -11.27 5.80 7.44
N GLY A 204 -11.14 6.31 6.22
CA GLY A 204 -12.22 6.89 5.44
C GLY A 204 -13.21 5.83 4.97
N ASP A 205 -14.43 6.30 4.69
CA ASP A 205 -15.56 5.43 4.38
C ASP A 205 -15.31 4.56 3.14
N ASN A 206 -15.89 3.36 3.17
CA ASN A 206 -15.94 2.44 2.03
C ASN A 206 -14.54 2.13 1.44
N LEU A 207 -13.51 2.13 2.28
CA LEU A 207 -12.10 1.91 1.92
C LEU A 207 -11.91 0.77 0.91
N PHE A 208 -12.54 -0.38 1.15
CA PHE A 208 -12.48 -1.61 0.35
C PHE A 208 -13.79 -1.91 -0.38
N TYR A 209 -14.58 -0.90 -0.77
CA TYR A 209 -15.81 -1.13 -1.52
C TYR A 209 -15.52 -1.90 -2.81
N ASN A 210 -16.30 -2.97 -3.06
CA ASN A 210 -16.12 -3.85 -4.21
C ASN A 210 -14.73 -4.53 -4.27
N CYS A 211 -14.15 -4.85 -3.11
CA CYS A 211 -12.96 -5.70 -3.00
C CYS A 211 -13.36 -7.09 -2.45
N PRO A 212 -12.87 -8.20 -3.01
CA PRO A 212 -13.14 -9.54 -2.50
C PRO A 212 -12.20 -9.91 -1.35
N LEU A 213 -12.10 -9.06 -0.33
CA LEU A 213 -11.18 -9.27 0.78
C LEU A 213 -11.54 -10.56 1.52
N GLU A 214 -10.58 -11.47 1.65
CA GLU A 214 -10.71 -12.78 2.29
C GLU A 214 -10.06 -12.78 3.68
N LYS A 215 -8.95 -12.04 3.84
CA LYS A 215 -8.18 -11.93 5.08
C LYS A 215 -7.85 -10.47 5.43
N LEU A 216 -7.99 -10.13 6.70
CA LEU A 216 -7.65 -8.80 7.22
C LEU A 216 -6.80 -8.92 8.48
N TYR A 217 -5.64 -8.26 8.50
CA TYR A 217 -4.84 -8.06 9.70
C TYR A 217 -4.97 -6.61 10.20
N VAL A 218 -5.28 -6.45 11.48
CA VAL A 218 -5.48 -5.17 12.16
C VAL A 218 -4.53 -5.09 13.35
N GLY A 219 -3.36 -4.48 13.17
CA GLY A 219 -2.33 -4.36 14.21
C GLY A 219 -2.49 -3.18 15.17
N ARG A 220 -3.56 -2.38 15.02
CA ARG A 220 -3.77 -1.15 15.79
C ARG A 220 -5.22 -0.73 15.80
N ASN A 221 -5.59 0.11 16.75
CA ASN A 221 -6.95 0.65 16.85
C ASN A 221 -7.34 1.40 15.56
N LEU A 222 -8.56 1.19 15.10
CA LEU A 222 -9.11 1.87 13.92
C LEU A 222 -10.17 2.88 14.36
N LYS A 223 -10.18 4.05 13.74
CA LYS A 223 -11.19 5.10 13.90
C LYS A 223 -11.90 5.31 12.57
N PHE A 224 -13.22 5.31 12.59
CA PHE A 224 -14.05 5.48 11.39
C PHE A 224 -14.91 6.73 11.51
N GLU A 225 -15.22 7.37 10.38
CA GLU A 225 -16.13 8.52 10.33
C GLU A 225 -17.59 8.09 10.24
N ASN A 226 -17.97 7.21 9.30
CA ASN A 226 -19.34 6.69 9.22
C ASN A 226 -19.45 5.18 8.96
N PHE A 227 -18.59 4.57 8.12
CA PHE A 227 -18.83 3.21 7.61
C PHE A 227 -17.67 2.21 7.79
N SER A 228 -18.07 0.99 8.12
CA SER A 228 -17.22 -0.15 8.49
C SER A 228 -16.90 -1.14 7.35
N PHE A 229 -16.10 -2.17 7.68
CA PHE A 229 -15.89 -3.36 6.84
C PHE A 229 -17.14 -4.24 6.68
N GLY A 230 -18.28 -3.89 7.28
CA GLY A 230 -19.51 -4.69 7.20
C GLY A 230 -20.04 -4.93 5.78
N LYS A 231 -19.62 -4.16 4.77
CA LYS A 231 -20.00 -4.43 3.37
C LYS A 231 -19.16 -5.54 2.70
N ILE A 232 -18.09 -6.00 3.36
CA ILE A 232 -17.19 -7.04 2.84
C ILE A 232 -17.79 -8.41 3.13
N LYS A 233 -18.58 -8.92 2.19
CA LYS A 233 -19.27 -10.22 2.30
C LYS A 233 -18.35 -11.43 2.10
N THR A 234 -17.11 -11.21 1.67
CA THR A 234 -16.13 -12.26 1.35
C THR A 234 -15.17 -12.58 2.48
N LEU A 235 -15.12 -11.75 3.53
CA LEU A 235 -14.15 -11.84 4.60
C LEU A 235 -14.33 -13.14 5.39
N MET A 236 -13.27 -13.94 5.48
CA MET A 236 -13.27 -15.24 6.15
C MET A 236 -12.43 -15.23 7.42
N THR A 237 -11.35 -14.45 7.43
CA THR A 237 -10.41 -14.40 8.55
C THR A 237 -10.07 -12.97 8.93
N VAL A 238 -10.15 -12.66 10.23
CA VAL A 238 -9.64 -11.41 10.79
C VAL A 238 -8.63 -11.73 11.87
N VAL A 239 -7.51 -11.00 11.88
CA VAL A 239 -6.49 -11.08 12.91
C VAL A 239 -6.35 -9.71 13.56
N PHE A 240 -6.46 -9.64 14.88
CA PHE A 240 -6.20 -8.44 15.66
C PHE A 240 -4.86 -8.59 16.38
N GLY A 241 -3.95 -7.66 16.12
CA GLY A 241 -2.64 -7.62 16.74
C GLY A 241 -2.72 -7.30 18.24
N LYS A 242 -1.61 -7.57 18.94
CA LYS A 242 -1.49 -7.46 20.40
C LYS A 242 -1.79 -6.05 20.97
N GLU A 243 -1.59 -5.01 20.17
CA GLU A 243 -1.77 -3.61 20.57
C GLU A 243 -3.21 -3.11 20.40
N VAL A 244 -4.11 -3.93 19.84
CA VAL A 244 -5.52 -3.57 19.66
C VAL A 244 -6.22 -3.59 21.02
N THR A 245 -6.72 -2.43 21.45
CA THR A 245 -7.42 -2.26 22.73
C THR A 245 -8.90 -1.96 22.56
N CYS A 246 -9.34 -1.56 21.37
CA CYS A 246 -10.75 -1.43 21.04
C CYS A 246 -11.04 -1.81 19.59
N ILE A 247 -12.25 -2.33 19.36
CA ILE A 247 -12.79 -2.63 18.04
C ILE A 247 -14.05 -1.78 17.89
N GLY A 248 -14.10 -0.99 16.83
CA GLY A 248 -15.20 -0.07 16.56
C GLY A 248 -16.53 -0.78 16.31
N ASP A 249 -17.61 -0.04 16.50
CA ASP A 249 -18.97 -0.56 16.40
C ASP A 249 -19.31 -0.96 14.96
N HIS A 250 -20.06 -2.07 14.86
CA HIS A 250 -20.54 -2.66 13.63
C HIS A 250 -19.45 -2.94 12.58
N LEU A 251 -18.21 -3.15 13.04
CA LEU A 251 -17.07 -3.23 12.14
C LEU A 251 -17.22 -4.38 11.12
N PHE A 252 -17.81 -5.50 11.54
CA PHE A 252 -17.92 -6.73 10.76
C PHE A 252 -19.36 -7.27 10.62
N THR A 253 -20.40 -6.45 10.85
CA THR A 253 -21.80 -6.93 10.92
C THR A 253 -22.31 -7.59 9.65
N GLY A 254 -21.87 -7.16 8.46
CA GLY A 254 -22.24 -7.82 7.20
C GLY A 254 -21.19 -8.81 6.65
N CYS A 255 -20.17 -9.15 7.44
CA CYS A 255 -19.17 -10.18 7.10
C CYS A 255 -19.72 -11.60 7.38
N LEU A 256 -20.75 -12.01 6.64
CA LEU A 256 -21.48 -13.27 6.86
C LEU A 256 -20.68 -14.55 6.55
N ARG A 257 -19.45 -14.43 6.03
CA ARG A 257 -18.56 -15.56 5.71
C ARG A 257 -17.40 -15.71 6.69
N LEU A 258 -17.37 -14.89 7.74
CA LEU A 258 -16.32 -14.92 8.75
C LEU A 258 -16.35 -16.30 9.44
N LYS A 259 -15.18 -16.93 9.54
CA LYS A 259 -15.01 -18.26 10.15
C LYS A 259 -14.02 -18.25 11.29
N ASP A 260 -12.96 -17.46 11.14
CA ASP A 260 -11.87 -17.42 12.11
C ASP A 260 -11.58 -15.98 12.51
N ILE A 261 -11.58 -15.74 13.82
CA ILE A 261 -11.08 -14.50 14.41
C ILE A 261 -9.89 -14.87 15.29
N TYR A 262 -8.73 -14.30 14.99
CA TYR A 262 -7.55 -14.39 15.83
C TYR A 262 -7.38 -13.08 16.59
N ILE A 263 -7.10 -13.19 17.89
CA ILE A 263 -6.77 -12.02 18.71
C ILE A 263 -5.48 -12.33 19.44
N GLU A 264 -4.46 -11.55 19.17
CA GLU A 264 -3.14 -11.67 19.80
C GLU A 264 -3.06 -10.88 21.11
N ALA A 265 -4.04 -10.00 21.38
CA ALA A 265 -4.10 -9.21 22.60
C ALA A 265 -4.30 -10.11 23.84
N PRO A 266 -3.49 -9.94 24.90
CA PRO A 266 -3.63 -10.73 26.11
C PRO A 266 -4.89 -10.37 26.91
N ILE A 267 -5.40 -9.16 26.72
CA ILE A 267 -6.61 -8.64 27.36
C ILE A 267 -7.66 -8.43 26.26
N PRO A 268 -8.91 -8.90 26.44
CA PRO A 268 -9.95 -8.71 25.43
C PRO A 268 -10.17 -7.23 25.09
N PRO A 269 -10.08 -6.85 23.80
CA PRO A 269 -10.37 -5.49 23.37
C PRO A 269 -11.80 -5.09 23.75
N ALA A 270 -12.01 -3.80 24.02
CA ALA A 270 -13.36 -3.25 24.19
C ALA A 270 -14.12 -3.30 22.85
N VAL A 271 -15.36 -3.78 22.89
CA VAL A 271 -16.25 -3.88 21.72
C VAL A 271 -17.64 -3.48 22.20
N ALA A 272 -18.32 -2.53 21.53
CA ALA A 272 -19.73 -2.28 21.83
C ALA A 272 -20.62 -3.20 20.99
N ASP A 273 -20.63 -3.06 19.64
CA ASP A 273 -21.45 -3.90 18.74
C ASP A 273 -20.71 -4.33 17.47
N GLY A 274 -19.48 -4.84 17.60
CA GLY A 274 -18.56 -5.09 16.48
C GLY A 274 -18.92 -6.27 15.56
N PHE A 275 -19.67 -7.26 16.06
CA PHE A 275 -19.94 -8.53 15.38
C PHE A 275 -21.44 -8.77 15.19
N ASN A 276 -21.80 -9.55 14.17
CA ASN A 276 -23.18 -9.98 13.98
C ASN A 276 -23.49 -11.15 14.93
N PRO A 277 -24.46 -11.04 15.85
CA PRO A 277 -24.79 -12.11 16.78
C PRO A 277 -25.12 -13.44 16.08
N SER A 278 -25.67 -13.39 14.85
CA SER A 278 -26.05 -14.59 14.10
C SER A 278 -24.87 -15.45 13.64
N ILE A 279 -23.64 -14.90 13.62
CA ILE A 279 -22.44 -15.66 13.19
C ILE A 279 -21.58 -16.13 14.37
N LEU A 280 -21.83 -15.66 15.60
CA LEU A 280 -20.99 -15.96 16.76
C LEU A 280 -20.95 -17.46 17.11
N SER A 281 -22.00 -18.21 16.78
CA SER A 281 -22.02 -19.66 16.94
C SER A 281 -21.23 -20.43 15.89
N GLU A 282 -20.93 -19.81 14.74
CA GLU A 282 -20.22 -20.44 13.61
C GLU A 282 -18.74 -20.03 13.54
N VAL A 283 -18.38 -18.91 14.16
CA VAL A 283 -17.01 -18.38 14.17
C VAL A 283 -16.19 -19.05 15.28
N ILE A 284 -14.97 -19.45 14.94
CA ILE A 284 -13.95 -19.89 15.88
C ILE A 284 -13.16 -18.67 16.33
N LEU A 285 -13.17 -18.41 17.63
CA LEU A 285 -12.35 -17.39 18.27
C LEU A 285 -11.04 -18.01 18.75
N HIS A 286 -9.93 -17.58 18.19
CA HIS A 286 -8.57 -18.00 18.54
C HIS A 286 -7.93 -16.94 19.43
N VAL A 287 -7.50 -17.33 20.63
CA VAL A 287 -6.89 -16.42 21.64
C VAL A 287 -5.60 -17.03 22.22
N PRO A 288 -4.73 -16.22 22.85
CA PRO A 288 -3.52 -16.74 23.46
C PRO A 288 -3.88 -17.71 24.60
N SER A 289 -3.11 -18.78 24.74
CA SER A 289 -3.34 -19.81 25.77
C SER A 289 -3.51 -19.24 27.20
N CYS A 290 -2.79 -18.16 27.54
CA CYS A 290 -2.88 -17.50 28.84
C CYS A 290 -4.13 -16.63 29.05
N SER A 291 -4.90 -16.34 27.99
CA SER A 291 -6.00 -15.38 28.02
C SER A 291 -7.38 -16.01 27.91
N ARG A 292 -7.48 -17.33 27.64
CA ARG A 292 -8.76 -18.04 27.40
C ARG A 292 -9.84 -17.71 28.43
N VAL A 293 -9.50 -17.75 29.72
CA VAL A 293 -10.46 -17.51 30.81
C VAL A 293 -11.03 -16.10 30.74
N ILE A 294 -10.18 -15.10 30.53
CA ILE A 294 -10.59 -13.68 30.49
C ILE A 294 -11.51 -13.42 29.28
N TYR A 295 -11.25 -14.06 28.14
CA TYR A 295 -12.15 -13.97 26.97
C TYR A 295 -13.49 -14.68 27.21
N ALA A 296 -13.49 -15.84 27.85
CA ALA A 296 -14.70 -16.61 28.13
C ALA A 296 -15.64 -15.93 29.15
N GLU A 297 -15.12 -15.01 29.97
CA GLU A 297 -15.88 -14.32 31.02
C GLU A 297 -16.32 -12.90 30.63
N ARG A 298 -15.88 -12.40 29.47
CA ARG A 298 -16.08 -10.99 29.09
C ARG A 298 -16.94 -10.84 27.84
N PHE A 299 -18.09 -10.21 28.00
CA PHE A 299 -18.94 -9.80 26.88
C PHE A 299 -18.20 -8.82 25.93
N PRO A 300 -18.37 -8.90 24.59
CA PRO A 300 -19.13 -9.92 23.85
C PRO A 300 -18.33 -11.19 23.51
N TRP A 301 -17.07 -11.28 23.95
CA TRP A 301 -16.20 -12.42 23.67
C TRP A 301 -16.69 -13.74 24.27
N SER A 302 -17.39 -13.65 25.40
CA SER A 302 -18.07 -14.78 26.04
C SER A 302 -19.17 -15.42 25.19
N ASP A 303 -19.69 -14.71 24.18
CA ASP A 303 -20.80 -15.18 23.34
C ASP A 303 -20.34 -16.12 22.22
N PHE A 304 -19.02 -16.24 21.99
CA PHE A 304 -18.47 -17.19 21.03
C PHE A 304 -18.56 -18.62 21.59
N VAL A 305 -19.20 -19.51 20.83
CA VAL A 305 -19.39 -20.92 21.23
C VAL A 305 -18.08 -21.71 21.16
N SER A 306 -17.22 -21.39 20.19
CA SER A 306 -15.94 -22.06 19.96
C SER A 306 -14.77 -21.12 20.23
N ILE A 307 -14.11 -21.31 21.38
CA ILE A 307 -12.87 -20.61 21.72
C ILE A 307 -11.71 -21.60 21.70
N GLN A 308 -10.74 -21.38 20.82
CA GLN A 308 -9.51 -22.17 20.68
C GLN A 308 -8.30 -21.37 21.14
N MET A 309 -7.27 -22.09 21.59
CA MET A 309 -6.03 -21.50 22.07
C MET A 309 -4.91 -21.76 21.06
N PHE A 310 -4.01 -20.80 20.94
CA PHE A 310 -2.72 -20.97 20.26
C PHE A 310 -1.55 -20.56 21.17
#